data_AF-A0A5C7X3X1-F1
#
_entry.id   AF-A0A5C7X3X1-F1
#
_cell.length_a   1.000
_cell.length_b   1.000
_cell.length_c   1.000
_cell.angle_alpha   90.00
_cell.angle_beta   90.00
_cell.angle_gamma   90.00
#
_symmetry.space_group_name_H-M   'P 1'
#
loop_
_entity.id
_entity.type
_entity.pdbx_description
1 polymer ?
#
loop_
_entity_poly.entity_id
_entity_poly.type
_entity_poly.pdbx_seq_one_letter_code
_entity_poly.pdbx_strand_id
1 'polypeptide(L)'
;MTKSKPQIITIHADAPQKPPLGALCNGCGICCAAEPCPVSLALLWPHQAPCRALMWSDTTQRYWCGMVSEPARFLRWLPQSLNTTASRLFRRWIAANTACDADVVLSE
;
A
#
# COMPACT_ATOMS: atom_id res chain seq x y z
N MET A 1 8.00 21.16 7.74
CA MET A 1 7.79 19.80 8.27
C MET A 1 6.65 19.84 9.26
N THR A 2 5.42 19.67 8.78
CA THR A 2 4.22 19.62 9.63
C THR A 2 4.28 18.34 10.46
N LYS A 3 4.35 18.49 11.79
CA LYS A 3 4.36 17.37 12.73
C LYS A 3 3.00 16.65 12.61
N SER A 4 3.00 15.44 12.05
CA SER A 4 1.75 14.70 11.83
C SER A 4 1.11 14.33 13.18
N LYS A 5 -0.20 14.49 13.28
CA LYS A 5 -0.96 14.20 14.51
C LYS A 5 -1.01 12.67 14.72
N PRO A 6 -0.97 12.15 15.96
CA PRO A 6 -1.21 10.74 16.21
C PRO A 6 -2.56 10.32 15.60
N GLN A 7 -2.56 9.17 14.92
CA GLN A 7 -3.73 8.56 14.31
C GLN A 7 -3.76 7.08 14.62
N ILE A 8 -4.96 6.51 14.71
CA ILE A 8 -5.15 5.07 14.94
C ILE A 8 -5.26 4.40 13.57
N ILE A 9 -4.41 3.40 13.34
CA ILE A 9 -4.50 2.53 12.17
C ILE A 9 -4.93 1.13 12.61
N THR A 10 -5.72 0.46 11.77
CA THR A 10 -6.11 -0.93 12.00
C THR A 10 -5.34 -1.83 11.06
N ILE A 11 -4.60 -2.78 11.62
CA ILE A 11 -3.76 -3.73 10.91
C ILE A 11 -4.14 -5.14 11.39
N HIS A 12 -4.03 -6.13 10.51
CA HIS A 12 -4.27 -7.54 10.85
C HIS A 12 -3.27 -8.01 11.90
N ALA A 13 -3.72 -8.77 12.91
CA ALA A 13 -2.88 -9.19 14.02
C ALA A 13 -1.66 -10.02 13.57
N ASP A 14 -1.87 -10.87 12.55
CA ASP A 14 -0.80 -11.70 11.98
C ASP A 14 0.08 -10.98 10.94
N ALA A 15 -0.12 -9.68 10.71
CA ALA A 15 0.71 -8.94 9.79
C ALA A 15 2.16 -8.89 10.29
N PRO A 16 3.16 -8.98 9.39
CA PRO A 16 4.55 -8.93 9.82
C PRO A 16 4.87 -7.56 10.41
N GLN A 17 5.72 -7.54 11.44
CA GLN A 17 6.11 -6.28 12.07
C GLN A 17 6.77 -5.32 11.07
N LYS A 18 6.62 -4.01 11.33
CA LYS A 18 7.21 -2.98 10.50
C LYS A 18 8.73 -3.17 10.42
N PRO A 19 9.31 -3.30 9.21
CA PRO A 19 10.76 -3.36 9.09
C PRO A 19 11.38 -1.98 9.37
N PRO A 20 12.70 -1.93 9.65
CA PRO A 20 13.43 -0.67 9.76
C PRO A 20 13.28 0.17 8.48
N LEU A 21 13.36 1.51 8.62
CA LEU A 21 13.33 2.41 7.48
C LEU A 21 14.46 2.05 6.49
N GLY A 22 14.15 1.99 5.19
CA GLY A 22 15.08 1.59 4.13
C GLY A 22 15.30 0.08 3.97
N ALA A 23 14.86 -0.75 4.92
CA ALA A 23 14.92 -2.22 4.77
C ALA A 23 13.90 -2.73 3.75
N LEU A 24 14.07 -3.98 3.30
CA LEU A 24 13.19 -4.59 2.30
C LEU A 24 11.73 -4.60 2.76
N CYS A 25 10.83 -4.24 1.85
CA CYS A 25 9.39 -4.29 2.12
C CYS A 25 8.95 -5.75 2.37
N ASN A 26 8.36 -6.00 3.52
CA ASN A 26 7.84 -7.33 3.92
C ASN A 26 6.32 -7.47 3.77
N GLY A 27 5.62 -6.39 3.37
CA GLY A 27 4.16 -6.38 3.27
C GLY A 27 3.43 -6.18 4.60
N CYS A 28 4.00 -5.43 5.56
CA CYS A 28 3.30 -5.07 6.82
C CYS A 28 2.02 -4.22 6.64
N GLY A 29 1.88 -3.52 5.51
CA GLY A 29 0.69 -2.71 5.20
C GLY A 29 0.60 -1.35 5.90
N ILE A 30 1.51 -1.04 6.83
CA ILE A 30 1.45 0.19 7.65
C ILE A 30 1.49 1.47 6.82
N CYS A 31 2.36 1.57 5.81
CA CYS A 31 2.42 2.77 4.97
C CYS A 31 1.06 3.04 4.29
N CYS A 32 0.45 2.00 3.71
CA CYS A 32 -0.83 2.10 3.02
C CYS A 32 -2.01 2.33 3.96
N ALA A 33 -1.92 1.87 5.21
CA ALA A 33 -2.95 2.08 6.22
C ALA A 33 -2.88 3.49 6.83
N ALA A 34 -1.68 4.04 6.97
CA ALA A 34 -1.45 5.38 7.52
C ALA A 34 -1.73 6.48 6.50
N GLU A 35 -1.32 6.30 5.24
CA GLU A 35 -1.56 7.29 4.18
C GLU A 35 -1.65 6.67 2.78
N PRO A 36 -2.49 7.23 1.89
CA PRO A 36 -2.58 6.78 0.50
C PRO A 36 -1.39 7.29 -0.31
N CYS A 37 -0.81 6.42 -1.15
CA CYS A 37 0.27 6.82 -2.06
C CYS A 37 -0.26 7.72 -3.21
N PRO A 38 0.62 8.45 -3.93
CA PRO A 38 0.21 9.31 -5.04
C PRO A 38 -0.61 8.60 -6.13
N VAL A 39 -0.32 7.32 -6.40
CA VAL A 39 -1.11 6.50 -7.34
C VAL A 39 -2.52 6.26 -6.83
N SER A 40 -2.70 5.96 -5.54
CA SER A 40 -4.03 5.81 -4.94
C SER A 40 -4.79 7.13 -4.97
N LEU A 41 -4.13 8.24 -4.65
CA LEU A 41 -4.75 9.57 -4.68
C LEU A 41 -5.10 10.03 -6.09
N ALA A 42 -4.34 9.64 -7.11
CA ALA A 42 -4.63 10.01 -8.50
C ALA A 42 -5.73 9.14 -9.13
N LEU A 43 -5.77 7.85 -8.80
CA LEU A 43 -6.58 6.87 -9.53
C LEU A 43 -7.80 6.35 -8.76
N LEU A 44 -7.78 6.43 -7.43
CA LEU A 44 -8.84 5.92 -6.54
C LEU A 44 -9.55 7.02 -5.75
N TRP A 45 -9.31 8.29 -6.14
CA TRP A 45 -9.95 9.45 -5.54
C TRP A 45 -11.47 9.43 -5.70
N PRO A 46 -12.24 9.99 -4.73
CA PRO A 46 -11.83 10.54 -3.43
C PRO A 46 -11.67 9.46 -2.34
N HIS A 47 -10.57 9.53 -1.57
CA HIS A 47 -10.32 8.72 -0.37
C HIS A 47 -9.22 9.35 0.50
N GLN A 48 -9.18 9.03 1.81
CA GLN A 48 -8.09 9.38 2.73
C GLN A 48 -7.24 8.14 3.09
N ALA A 49 -7.33 7.61 4.30
CA ALA A 49 -6.66 6.36 4.73
C ALA A 49 -7.68 5.45 5.46
N PRO A 50 -7.56 4.11 5.36
CA PRO A 50 -6.52 3.32 4.69
C PRO A 50 -6.72 3.20 3.17
N CYS A 51 -5.65 3.03 2.40
CA CYS A 51 -5.73 2.88 0.93
C CYS A 51 -6.78 1.84 0.49
N ARG A 52 -7.68 2.21 -0.43
CA ARG A 52 -8.75 1.32 -0.94
C ARG A 52 -8.23 0.06 -1.64
N ALA A 53 -7.00 0.09 -2.12
CA ALA A 53 -6.33 -1.04 -2.75
C ALA A 53 -5.46 -1.84 -1.78
N LEU A 54 -5.49 -1.59 -0.47
CA LEU A 54 -4.79 -2.41 0.51
C LEU A 54 -5.52 -3.75 0.67
N MET A 55 -4.87 -4.85 0.28
CA MET A 55 -5.47 -6.19 0.34
C MET A 55 -4.68 -7.08 1.30
N TRP A 56 -5.39 -7.74 2.21
CA TRP A 56 -4.81 -8.79 3.05
C TRP A 56 -4.74 -10.11 2.25
N SER A 57 -3.69 -10.91 2.47
CA SER A 57 -3.57 -12.26 1.92
C SER A 57 -3.42 -13.27 3.04
N ASP A 58 -4.46 -14.05 3.30
CA ASP A 58 -4.44 -15.14 4.28
C ASP A 58 -3.41 -16.22 3.94
N THR A 59 -3.17 -16.48 2.65
CA THR A 59 -2.19 -17.49 2.22
C THR A 59 -0.76 -17.11 2.59
N THR A 60 -0.45 -15.82 2.57
CA THR A 60 0.93 -15.34 2.76
C THR A 60 1.11 -14.54 4.05
N GLN A 61 0.03 -14.32 4.80
CA GLN A 61 -0.04 -13.57 6.05
C GLN A 61 0.60 -12.18 5.91
N ARG A 62 0.34 -11.49 4.79
CA ARG A 62 0.89 -10.17 4.49
C ARG A 62 -0.02 -9.37 3.58
N TYR A 63 0.16 -8.05 3.59
CA TYR A 63 -0.57 -7.14 2.74
C TYR A 63 0.05 -6.99 1.35
N TRP A 64 -0.82 -6.77 0.38
CA TRP A 64 -0.49 -6.53 -1.02
C TRP A 64 -1.16 -5.25 -1.51
N CYS A 65 -0.46 -4.51 -2.37
CA CYS A 65 -1.02 -3.37 -3.07
C CYS A 65 -1.83 -3.85 -4.28
N GLY A 66 -3.15 -3.75 -4.20
CA GLY A 66 -4.08 -4.10 -5.27
C GLY A 66 -3.88 -3.33 -6.57
N MET A 67 -3.36 -2.10 -6.51
CA MET A 67 -2.94 -1.37 -7.71
C MET A 67 -1.74 -2.02 -8.41
N VAL A 68 -0.92 -2.79 -7.69
CA VAL A 68 0.26 -3.46 -8.23
C VAL A 68 -0.03 -4.92 -8.57
N SER A 69 -0.92 -5.60 -7.85
CA SER A 69 -1.27 -6.99 -8.13
C SER A 69 -2.42 -7.13 -9.14
N GLU A 70 -3.46 -6.31 -9.03
CA GLU A 70 -4.69 -6.42 -9.82
C GLU A 70 -5.29 -5.04 -10.18
N PRO A 71 -4.59 -4.18 -10.95
CA PRO A 71 -5.03 -2.80 -11.18
C PRO A 71 -6.41 -2.67 -11.83
N ALA A 72 -6.78 -3.52 -12.77
CA ALA A 72 -8.09 -3.48 -13.42
C ALA A 72 -9.26 -3.80 -12.47
N ARG A 73 -9.01 -4.47 -11.34
CA ARG A 73 -10.02 -4.67 -10.29
C ARG A 73 -10.44 -3.36 -9.65
N PHE A 74 -9.51 -2.39 -9.58
CA PHE A 74 -9.74 -1.08 -8.99
C PHE A 74 -10.03 0.00 -10.04
N LEU A 75 -9.51 -0.16 -11.26
CA LEU A 75 -9.72 0.75 -12.39
C LEU A 75 -10.69 0.14 -13.40
N ARG A 76 -11.98 0.45 -13.28
CA ARG A 76 -13.03 -0.07 -14.18
C ARG A 76 -12.80 0.22 -15.66
N TRP A 77 -12.05 1.28 -15.98
CA TRP A 77 -11.73 1.67 -17.35
C TRP A 77 -10.48 0.97 -17.90
N LEU A 78 -9.68 0.32 -17.05
CA LEU A 78 -8.47 -0.37 -17.47
C LEU A 78 -8.85 -1.80 -17.92
N PRO A 79 -8.58 -2.18 -19.18
CA PRO A 79 -8.85 -3.53 -19.65
C PRO A 79 -7.94 -4.55 -18.95
N GLN A 80 -8.49 -5.73 -18.65
CA GLN A 80 -7.80 -6.82 -17.97
C GLN A 80 -6.50 -7.25 -18.69
N SER A 81 -6.45 -7.11 -20.01
CA SER A 81 -5.27 -7.42 -20.84
C SER A 81 -4.06 -6.53 -20.52
N LEU A 82 -4.28 -5.31 -20.03
CA LEU A 82 -3.22 -4.37 -19.67
C LEU A 82 -2.79 -4.48 -18.20
N ASN A 83 -3.35 -5.40 -17.43
CA ASN A 83 -3.03 -5.55 -16.01
C ASN A 83 -1.53 -5.69 -15.76
N THR A 84 -0.85 -6.58 -16.49
CA THR A 84 0.59 -6.83 -16.28
C THR A 84 1.43 -5.59 -16.55
N THR A 85 1.09 -4.84 -17.61
CA THR A 85 1.80 -3.61 -17.99
C THR A 85 1.55 -2.50 -16.97
N ALA A 86 0.29 -2.28 -16.60
CA ALA A 86 -0.08 -1.29 -15.59
C ALA A 86 0.54 -1.63 -14.22
N SER A 87 0.53 -2.91 -13.83
CA SER A 87 1.15 -3.39 -12.60
C SER A 87 2.63 -3.05 -12.52
N ARG A 88 3.38 -3.28 -13.61
CA ARG A 88 4.81 -2.92 -13.69
C ARG A 88 5.02 -1.42 -13.63
N LEU A 89 4.16 -0.64 -14.30
CA LEU A 89 4.24 0.82 -14.31
C LEU A 89 3.99 1.39 -12.91
N PHE A 90 2.87 1.00 -12.27
CA PHE A 90 2.53 1.44 -10.92
C PHE A 90 3.58 1.00 -9.92
N ARG A 91 4.05 -0.25 -9.98
CA ARG A 91 5.15 -0.71 -9.11
C ARG A 91 6.38 0.17 -9.23
N ARG A 92 6.74 0.60 -10.46
CA ARG A 92 7.90 1.46 -10.70
C ARG A 92 7.68 2.89 -10.22
N TRP A 93 6.47 3.42 -10.35
CA TRP A 93 6.14 4.80 -9.96
C TRP A 93 6.17 5.01 -8.45
N ILE A 94 5.67 4.04 -7.67
CA ILE A 94 5.61 4.15 -6.20
C ILE A 94 6.65 3.28 -5.49
N ALA A 95 7.62 2.73 -6.24
CA ALA A 95 8.62 1.80 -5.72
C ALA A 95 8.01 0.69 -4.84
N ALA A 96 6.85 0.14 -5.24
CA ALA A 96 6.16 -0.84 -4.40
C ALA A 96 6.95 -2.14 -4.28
N ASN A 97 6.92 -2.75 -3.09
CA ASN A 97 7.64 -3.98 -2.75
C ASN A 97 9.16 -3.87 -2.94
N THR A 98 9.77 -2.69 -2.71
CA THR A 98 11.22 -2.53 -2.73
C THR A 98 11.77 -2.25 -1.33
N ALA A 99 11.45 -1.12 -0.73
CA ALA A 99 11.96 -0.70 0.58
C ALA A 99 10.85 -0.11 1.46
N CYS A 100 11.10 -0.07 2.76
CA CYS A 100 10.24 0.61 3.73
C CYS A 100 10.49 2.12 3.69
N ASP A 101 9.46 2.87 3.31
CA ASP A 101 9.45 4.35 3.28
C ASP A 101 8.61 4.96 4.42
N ALA A 102 8.03 4.13 5.28
CA ALA A 102 7.25 4.61 6.41
C ALA A 102 8.17 5.06 7.57
N ASP A 103 8.29 6.37 7.77
CA ASP A 103 8.95 7.00 8.92
C ASP A 103 7.94 7.26 10.06
N VAL A 104 7.17 6.24 10.41
CA VAL A 104 6.20 6.29 11.51
C VAL A 104 6.70 5.46 12.70
N VAL A 105 6.53 6.03 13.89
CA VAL A 105 6.74 5.32 15.16
C VAL A 105 5.41 4.70 15.58
N LEU A 106 5.41 3.39 15.80
CA LEU A 106 4.24 2.67 16.29
C LEU A 106 4.25 2.66 17.81
N SER A 107 3.06 2.73 18.40
CA SER A 107 2.83 2.49 19.82
C SER A 107 1.58 1.62 19.90
N GLU A 108 1.73 0.44 20.50
CA GLU A 108 0.69 -0.59 20.64
C GLU A 108 -0.15 -0.39 21.90
#